data_AF-A0A4Q6EIZ0-F1
#
_entry.id   AF-A0A4Q6EIZ0-F1
#
_cell.length_a   1.000
_cell.length_b   1.000
_cell.length_c   1.000
_cell.angle_alpha   90.00
_cell.angle_beta   90.00
_cell.angle_gamma   90.00
#
_symmetry.space_group_name_H-M   'P 1'
#
loop_
_entity.id
_entity.type
_entity.pdbx_description
1 polymer ?
#
loop_
_entity_poly.entity_id
_entity_poly.type
_entity_poly.pdbx_seq_one_letter_code
_entity_poly.pdbx_strand_id
1 'polypeptide(L)'
;MSLFTLLILSLAATSFAGEINEAPGCVPAVEARAYQKQFQLKSANFGPWELCREESDGKKVLSAIHTLVAGEFTEGSSPLIARVSEETDFDYLAQRARRIQKNGCSGDETVVACVRTGEHTLRLQHAFFEIPAVNRVATLLHEARHVDGYPHVTCEAGPLGGSEGGCDPDVKYRGSYAVELGYYARVALNGKNFHPAFKALARSSAVALMEQNFVRNPAPPKERLAFLDLSDGHLQLFDGTNFKEHRATIVPDGKLIARNYGIAVLPRDRAQNSWLVDPYADAFLSPDLLESLLGTTFRNYNKLPFAERPQILDILNRLDLQGRLYPDRVELMLHPEMGEIEPTRVDLDAKGLGLIGFAAANLCWRPDPFFGPPKIPPVQLLGAGGKIYQVKGLRSFEEKP
;
A
#
# COMPACT_ATOMS: atom_id res chain seq x y z
N MET A 1 -29.34 -34.45 -12.20
CA MET A 1 -28.78 -33.31 -11.45
C MET A 1 -28.81 -32.10 -12.37
N SER A 2 -29.45 -31.03 -11.90
CA SER A 2 -30.14 -30.04 -12.73
C SER A 2 -29.23 -28.90 -13.19
N LEU A 3 -29.48 -28.40 -14.41
CA LEU A 3 -28.84 -27.26 -15.08
C LEU A 3 -28.97 -25.92 -14.32
N PHE A 4 -29.67 -25.91 -13.18
CA PHE A 4 -29.98 -24.74 -12.37
C PHE A 4 -28.86 -24.30 -11.40
N THR A 5 -27.87 -25.15 -11.12
CA THR A 5 -26.80 -24.83 -10.15
C THR A 5 -25.66 -24.01 -10.77
N LEU A 6 -25.52 -23.98 -12.11
CA LEU A 6 -24.44 -23.25 -12.78
C LEU A 6 -24.74 -21.74 -12.99
N LEU A 7 -25.99 -21.30 -12.84
CA LEU A 7 -26.39 -19.92 -13.11
C LEU A 7 -26.26 -19.00 -11.88
N ILE A 8 -26.18 -19.55 -10.66
CA ILE A 8 -26.13 -18.75 -9.42
C ILE A 8 -24.70 -18.30 -9.09
N LEU A 9 -23.66 -18.99 -9.55
CA LEU A 9 -22.27 -18.56 -9.31
C LEU A 9 -21.81 -17.39 -10.18
N SER A 10 -22.48 -17.07 -11.30
CA SER A 10 -22.03 -16.00 -12.20
C SER A 10 -22.59 -14.60 -11.87
N LEU A 11 -23.52 -14.50 -10.91
CA LEU A 11 -24.17 -13.24 -10.52
C LEU A 11 -23.55 -12.57 -9.28
N ALA A 12 -22.61 -13.23 -8.59
CA ALA A 12 -21.93 -12.65 -7.42
C ALA A 12 -20.63 -11.89 -7.76
N ALA A 13 -20.12 -11.99 -9.00
CA ALA A 13 -18.81 -11.45 -9.38
C ALA A 13 -18.86 -10.05 -10.02
N THR A 14 -20.03 -9.49 -10.33
CA THR A 14 -20.15 -8.28 -11.15
C THR A 14 -20.56 -7.00 -10.40
N SER A 15 -20.50 -6.92 -9.07
CA SER A 15 -20.87 -5.67 -8.37
C SER A 15 -19.96 -5.19 -7.23
N PHE A 16 -18.87 -5.88 -6.88
CA PHE A 16 -18.03 -5.44 -5.76
C PHE A 16 -16.87 -4.50 -6.14
N ALA A 17 -16.54 -4.35 -7.42
CA ALA A 17 -15.46 -3.47 -7.86
C ALA A 17 -15.86 -1.98 -7.98
N GLY A 18 -17.15 -1.65 -7.85
CA GLY A 18 -17.68 -0.31 -8.15
C GLY A 18 -17.62 0.72 -7.02
N GLU A 19 -17.38 0.37 -5.75
CA GLU A 19 -17.79 1.24 -4.63
C GLU A 19 -16.78 1.34 -3.47
N ILE A 20 -15.51 1.62 -3.75
CA ILE A 20 -14.55 1.90 -2.66
C ILE A 20 -13.68 3.14 -2.92
N ASN A 21 -13.81 3.75 -4.11
CA ASN A 21 -12.99 4.89 -4.46
C ASN A 21 -13.45 6.20 -3.82
N GLU A 22 -14.71 6.34 -3.37
CA GLU A 22 -15.25 7.49 -2.65
C GLU A 22 -16.45 7.07 -1.78
N ALA A 23 -16.96 7.96 -0.92
CA ALA A 23 -18.31 7.77 -0.38
C ALA A 23 -19.27 7.67 -1.57
N PRO A 24 -20.08 6.60 -1.71
CA PRO A 24 -20.91 6.40 -2.88
C PRO A 24 -21.83 7.62 -3.09
N GLY A 25 -21.72 8.23 -4.26
CA GLY A 25 -22.54 9.37 -4.65
C GLY A 25 -21.77 10.66 -4.93
N CYS A 26 -22.53 11.72 -5.13
CA CYS A 26 -22.00 13.05 -5.39
C CYS A 26 -21.68 13.77 -4.09
N VAL A 27 -20.67 14.65 -4.09
CA VAL A 27 -20.50 15.60 -2.98
C VAL A 27 -21.70 16.56 -2.99
N PRO A 28 -22.44 16.72 -1.87
CA PRO A 28 -23.53 17.67 -1.79
C PRO A 28 -23.11 19.10 -2.17
N ALA A 29 -23.89 19.77 -3.03
CA ALA A 29 -23.46 21.02 -3.65
C ALA A 29 -23.31 22.19 -2.66
N VAL A 30 -24.06 22.19 -1.56
CA VAL A 30 -23.98 23.23 -0.52
C VAL A 30 -22.65 23.11 0.22
N GLU A 31 -22.30 21.89 0.61
CA GLU A 31 -21.07 21.49 1.28
C GLU A 31 -19.87 21.74 0.37
N ALA A 32 -19.94 21.34 -0.90
CA ALA A 32 -18.89 21.60 -1.88
C ALA A 32 -18.56 23.09 -1.99
N ARG A 33 -19.57 23.98 -2.04
CA ARG A 33 -19.36 25.44 -2.05
C ARG A 33 -18.74 25.94 -0.74
N ALA A 34 -19.14 25.38 0.40
CA ALA A 34 -18.56 25.72 1.69
C ALA A 34 -17.06 25.34 1.73
N TYR A 35 -16.70 24.14 1.26
CA TYR A 35 -15.31 23.68 1.17
C TYR A 35 -14.48 24.52 0.20
N GLN A 36 -15.02 24.83 -0.98
CA GLN A 36 -14.39 25.71 -1.95
C GLN A 36 -14.06 27.08 -1.35
N LYS A 37 -15.00 27.65 -0.60
CA LYS A 37 -14.79 28.92 0.10
C LYS A 37 -13.75 28.78 1.22
N GLN A 38 -13.87 27.75 2.07
CA GLN A 38 -12.98 27.51 3.21
C GLN A 38 -11.52 27.36 2.78
N PHE A 39 -11.28 26.56 1.74
CA PHE A 39 -9.93 26.22 1.26
C PHE A 39 -9.53 26.96 -0.01
N GLN A 40 -10.24 28.05 -0.36
CA GLN A 40 -9.99 28.87 -1.55
C GLN A 40 -9.76 28.05 -2.83
N LEU A 41 -10.51 26.97 -3.01
CA LEU A 41 -10.37 26.06 -4.14
C LEU A 41 -10.80 26.79 -5.42
N LYS A 42 -10.00 26.72 -6.48
CA LYS A 42 -10.28 27.38 -7.76
C LYS A 42 -10.49 26.35 -8.86
N SER A 43 -11.54 26.51 -9.66
CA SER A 43 -11.81 25.64 -10.82
C SER A 43 -10.68 25.67 -11.84
N ALA A 44 -9.97 26.79 -11.97
CA ALA A 44 -8.78 26.88 -12.81
C ALA A 44 -7.68 25.86 -12.43
N ASN A 45 -7.67 25.36 -11.20
CA ASN A 45 -6.70 24.38 -10.73
C ASN A 45 -7.19 22.92 -10.83
N PHE A 46 -8.50 22.69 -10.74
CA PHE A 46 -9.08 21.34 -10.61
C PHE A 46 -10.03 20.96 -11.75
N GLY A 47 -10.19 21.84 -12.74
CA GLY A 47 -11.18 21.69 -13.80
C GLY A 47 -12.59 22.14 -13.39
N PRO A 48 -13.61 21.80 -14.19
CA PRO A 48 -15.01 22.02 -13.84
C PRO A 48 -15.37 21.31 -12.53
N TRP A 49 -16.25 21.93 -11.74
CA TRP A 49 -16.76 21.35 -10.49
C TRP A 49 -17.77 20.23 -10.76
N GLU A 50 -17.29 19.13 -11.31
CA GLU A 50 -18.05 17.90 -11.47
C GLU A 50 -18.12 17.19 -10.11
N LEU A 51 -19.29 17.18 -9.47
CA LEU A 51 -19.44 16.68 -8.10
C LEU A 51 -19.68 15.17 -8.01
N CYS A 52 -19.90 14.51 -9.16
CA CYS A 52 -20.36 13.11 -9.23
C CYS A 52 -19.41 12.20 -10.02
N ARG A 53 -18.50 12.76 -10.83
CA ARG A 53 -17.59 12.01 -11.71
C ARG A 53 -16.32 11.61 -10.98
N GLU A 54 -16.11 10.30 -10.78
CA GLU A 54 -14.94 9.77 -10.07
C GLU A 54 -13.60 10.21 -10.69
N GLU A 55 -13.58 10.44 -12.00
CA GLU A 55 -12.40 10.91 -12.72
C GLU A 55 -12.07 12.39 -12.47
N SER A 56 -12.98 13.16 -11.87
CA SER A 56 -12.76 14.59 -11.63
C SER A 56 -11.87 14.83 -10.41
N ASP A 57 -10.74 15.52 -10.64
CA ASP A 57 -9.86 15.99 -9.57
C ASP A 57 -10.59 16.88 -8.56
N GLY A 58 -11.52 17.72 -9.05
CA GLY A 58 -12.37 18.55 -8.21
C GLY A 58 -13.22 17.70 -7.27
N LYS A 59 -13.83 16.62 -7.78
CA LYS A 59 -14.55 15.66 -6.95
C LYS A 59 -13.64 15.01 -5.92
N LYS A 60 -12.50 14.46 -6.34
CA LYS A 60 -11.58 13.72 -5.46
C LYS A 60 -11.14 14.52 -4.23
N VAL A 61 -10.83 15.81 -4.41
CA VAL A 61 -10.48 16.71 -3.29
C VAL A 61 -11.69 17.01 -2.41
N LEU A 62 -12.83 17.32 -3.02
CA LEU A 62 -14.05 17.64 -2.27
C LEU A 62 -14.56 16.44 -1.48
N SER A 63 -14.50 15.23 -2.03
CA SER A 63 -14.84 13.98 -1.36
C SER A 63 -13.90 13.68 -0.21
N ALA A 64 -12.59 13.94 -0.35
CA ALA A 64 -11.64 13.81 0.74
C ALA A 64 -11.98 14.78 1.90
N ILE A 65 -12.27 16.04 1.59
CA ILE A 65 -12.68 17.03 2.60
C ILE A 65 -14.03 16.65 3.23
N HIS A 66 -14.99 16.19 2.43
CA HIS A 66 -16.29 15.77 2.92
C HIS A 66 -16.19 14.57 3.87
N THR A 67 -15.29 13.63 3.58
CA THR A 67 -15.03 12.46 4.45
C THR A 67 -14.53 12.88 5.84
N LEU A 68 -13.75 13.97 5.94
CA LEU A 68 -13.32 14.52 7.24
C LEU A 68 -14.49 15.07 8.07
N VAL A 69 -15.54 15.56 7.41
CA VAL A 69 -16.74 16.10 8.06
C VAL A 69 -17.73 15.00 8.42
N ALA A 70 -17.97 14.08 7.49
CA ALA A 70 -18.99 13.05 7.62
C ALA A 70 -18.53 11.81 8.41
N GLY A 71 -17.21 11.61 8.58
CA GLY A 71 -16.66 10.45 9.27
C GLY A 71 -17.04 10.41 10.75
N GLU A 72 -17.70 9.33 11.16
CA GLU A 72 -18.09 9.10 12.55
C GLU A 72 -17.20 8.05 13.22
N PHE A 73 -16.80 8.33 14.45
CA PHE A 73 -15.95 7.45 15.23
C PHE A 73 -16.60 7.10 16.56
N THR A 74 -16.39 5.87 17.05
CA THR A 74 -16.63 5.52 18.45
C THR A 74 -15.54 6.13 19.32
N GLU A 75 -15.90 6.50 20.55
CA GLU A 75 -14.90 6.70 21.60
C GLU A 75 -14.18 5.38 21.84
N GLY A 76 -12.85 5.42 21.85
CA GLY A 76 -12.03 4.23 22.05
C GLY A 76 -10.59 4.62 22.25
N SER A 77 -9.95 3.98 23.24
CA SER A 77 -8.53 4.10 23.46
C SER A 77 -7.80 3.00 22.68
N SER A 78 -6.92 3.39 21.78
CA SER A 78 -5.90 2.50 21.22
C SER A 78 -4.55 3.20 21.36
N PRO A 79 -3.48 2.48 21.71
CA PRO A 79 -2.14 3.05 21.77
C PRO A 79 -1.64 3.53 20.40
N LEU A 80 -2.23 3.04 19.30
CA LEU A 80 -1.98 3.53 17.93
C LEU A 80 -2.87 4.73 17.56
N ILE A 81 -3.91 5.00 18.34
CA ILE A 81 -4.78 6.17 18.24
C ILE A 81 -4.28 7.22 19.24
N ALA A 82 -3.02 7.60 19.13
CA ALA A 82 -2.54 8.80 19.82
C ALA A 82 -2.96 10.00 18.98
N ARG A 83 -4.12 10.59 19.27
CA ARG A 83 -4.55 11.82 18.60
C ARG A 83 -3.48 12.89 18.80
N VAL A 84 -3.04 13.51 17.71
CA VAL A 84 -2.10 14.63 17.76
C VAL A 84 -2.80 15.92 18.22
N SER A 85 -4.13 15.98 18.05
CA SER A 85 -4.99 17.09 18.45
C SER A 85 -6.34 16.59 18.97
N GLU A 86 -6.97 17.34 19.87
CA GLU A 86 -8.36 17.11 20.33
C GLU A 86 -9.40 17.61 19.31
N GLU A 87 -8.94 18.36 18.30
CA GLU A 87 -9.77 18.87 17.20
C GLU A 87 -10.45 17.75 16.42
N THR A 88 -11.58 18.08 15.77
CA THR A 88 -12.09 17.24 14.69
C THR A 88 -11.10 17.24 13.53
N ASP A 89 -11.13 16.21 12.68
CA ASP A 89 -10.17 16.13 11.57
C ASP A 89 -10.37 17.27 10.55
N PHE A 90 -11.61 17.72 10.39
CA PHE A 90 -11.91 18.89 9.58
C PHE A 90 -11.36 20.18 10.22
N ASP A 91 -11.58 20.42 11.51
CA ASP A 91 -11.07 21.61 12.19
C ASP A 91 -9.53 21.63 12.20
N TYR A 92 -8.93 20.46 12.39
CA TYR A 92 -7.49 20.27 12.32
C TYR A 92 -6.92 20.73 10.97
N LEU A 93 -7.54 20.29 9.86
CA LEU A 93 -7.19 20.72 8.51
C LEU A 93 -7.49 22.21 8.30
N ALA A 94 -8.68 22.68 8.68
CA ALA A 94 -9.15 24.03 8.43
C ALA A 94 -8.31 25.12 9.12
N GLN A 95 -7.76 24.84 10.30
CA GLN A 95 -6.87 25.75 11.00
C GLN A 95 -5.50 25.89 10.33
N ARG A 96 -5.02 24.83 9.65
CA ARG A 96 -3.66 24.75 9.09
C ARG A 96 -3.62 25.04 7.59
N ALA A 97 -4.66 24.67 6.85
CA ALA A 97 -4.80 24.90 5.43
C ALA A 97 -5.78 26.04 5.13
N ARG A 98 -5.26 27.18 4.67
CA ARG A 98 -6.10 28.29 4.15
C ARG A 98 -6.43 28.14 2.68
N ARG A 99 -5.55 27.43 1.96
CA ARG A 99 -5.68 27.19 0.52
C ARG A 99 -5.24 25.77 0.18
N ILE A 100 -5.99 25.12 -0.70
CA ILE A 100 -5.58 23.88 -1.36
C ILE A 100 -5.57 24.13 -2.86
N GLN A 101 -4.47 23.78 -3.53
CA GLN A 101 -4.33 23.96 -4.97
C GLN A 101 -3.68 22.76 -5.62
N LYS A 102 -3.92 22.58 -6.92
CA LYS A 102 -3.21 21.59 -7.73
C LYS A 102 -1.85 22.13 -8.15
N ASN A 103 -0.85 21.26 -8.14
CA ASN A 103 0.54 21.48 -8.53
C ASN A 103 1.29 22.54 -7.71
N GLY A 104 2.62 22.55 -7.87
CA GLY A 104 3.51 23.58 -7.31
C GLY A 104 4.46 23.11 -6.20
N CYS A 105 4.54 21.80 -5.96
CA CYS A 105 5.74 21.22 -5.35
C CYS A 105 6.90 21.31 -6.33
N SER A 106 8.11 21.46 -5.81
CA SER A 106 9.32 21.60 -6.62
C SER A 106 9.73 20.26 -7.24
N GLY A 107 9.78 20.20 -8.58
CA GLY A 107 10.67 19.35 -9.37
C GLY A 107 10.43 17.84 -9.41
N ASP A 108 9.62 17.28 -8.51
CA ASP A 108 9.41 15.83 -8.43
C ASP A 108 7.92 15.49 -8.65
N GLU A 109 7.64 14.78 -9.75
CA GLU A 109 6.30 14.31 -10.11
C GLU A 109 5.84 13.13 -9.24
N THR A 110 6.75 12.48 -8.50
CA THR A 110 6.44 11.35 -7.60
C THR A 110 5.93 11.80 -6.24
N VAL A 111 6.18 13.06 -5.86
CA VAL A 111 5.66 13.65 -4.62
C VAL A 111 4.13 13.69 -4.68
N VAL A 112 3.46 13.17 -3.66
CA VAL A 112 1.98 13.12 -3.60
C VAL A 112 1.41 14.52 -3.34
N ALA A 113 1.95 15.20 -2.34
CA ALA A 113 1.59 16.56 -1.98
C ALA A 113 2.74 17.24 -1.22
N CYS A 114 2.64 18.55 -1.02
CA CYS A 114 3.61 19.28 -0.20
C CYS A 114 3.00 20.55 0.40
N VAL A 115 3.66 21.01 1.47
CA VAL A 115 3.54 22.37 2.02
C VAL A 115 4.93 22.97 2.12
N ARG A 116 5.06 24.25 1.76
CA ARG A 116 6.31 24.99 1.99
C ARG A 116 6.31 25.51 3.42
N THR A 117 7.46 25.46 4.08
CA THR A 117 7.64 25.96 5.44
C THR A 117 7.09 27.38 5.61
N GLY A 118 6.24 27.57 6.62
CA GLY A 118 5.63 28.87 6.93
C GLY A 118 4.44 29.26 6.03
N GLU A 119 4.04 28.40 5.09
CA GLU A 119 2.84 28.62 4.28
C GLU A 119 1.64 27.82 4.81
N HIS A 120 0.43 28.34 4.53
CA HIS A 120 -0.85 27.65 4.77
C HIS A 120 -1.49 27.17 3.45
N THR A 121 -0.65 26.84 2.46
CA THR A 121 -1.09 26.38 1.14
C THR A 121 -0.63 24.95 0.91
N LEU A 122 -1.59 24.03 0.89
CA LEU A 122 -1.38 22.64 0.49
C LEU A 122 -1.40 22.56 -1.03
N ARG A 123 -0.41 21.85 -1.58
CA ARG A 123 -0.25 21.65 -3.02
C ARG A 123 -0.35 20.17 -3.33
N LEU A 124 -1.35 19.81 -4.12
CA LEU A 124 -1.64 18.43 -4.48
C LEU A 124 -1.08 18.15 -5.87
N GLN A 125 -0.23 17.13 -5.99
CA GLN A 125 0.34 16.72 -7.28
C GLN A 125 -0.51 15.64 -7.95
N HIS A 126 -0.15 15.25 -9.18
CA HIS A 126 -0.89 14.24 -9.92
C HIS A 126 -1.09 12.94 -9.12
N ALA A 127 -0.05 12.45 -8.43
CA ALA A 127 -0.11 11.23 -7.64
C ALA A 127 -1.21 11.26 -6.54
N PHE A 128 -1.53 12.43 -5.96
CA PHE A 128 -2.65 12.56 -5.00
C PHE A 128 -4.00 12.12 -5.59
N PHE A 129 -4.22 12.36 -6.88
CA PHE A 129 -5.50 12.04 -7.51
C PHE A 129 -5.61 10.58 -7.90
N GLU A 130 -4.49 9.86 -7.97
CA GLU A 130 -4.43 8.44 -8.34
C GLU A 130 -4.44 7.51 -7.13
N ILE A 131 -4.19 8.02 -5.92
CA ILE A 131 -4.27 7.22 -4.70
C ILE A 131 -5.74 7.04 -4.22
N PRO A 132 -6.03 5.95 -3.49
CA PRO A 132 -7.36 5.69 -2.95
C PRO A 132 -7.88 6.79 -2.01
N ALA A 133 -9.20 6.93 -1.88
CA ALA A 133 -9.80 8.01 -1.08
C ALA A 133 -9.32 8.08 0.37
N VAL A 134 -9.17 6.95 1.07
CA VAL A 134 -8.69 6.98 2.46
C VAL A 134 -7.29 7.58 2.56
N ASN A 135 -6.42 7.27 1.59
CA ASN A 135 -5.08 7.81 1.55
C ASN A 135 -5.10 9.30 1.18
N ARG A 136 -6.00 9.75 0.27
CA ARG A 136 -6.20 11.18 -0.01
C ARG A 136 -6.55 11.97 1.26
N VAL A 137 -7.48 11.45 2.07
CA VAL A 137 -7.87 12.10 3.32
C VAL A 137 -6.68 12.19 4.27
N ALA A 138 -5.96 11.09 4.44
CA ALA A 138 -4.80 11.02 5.34
C ALA A 138 -3.67 11.95 4.88
N THR A 139 -3.40 12.03 3.57
CA THR A 139 -2.44 12.97 2.98
C THR A 139 -2.82 14.44 3.26
N LEU A 140 -4.09 14.83 3.22
CA LEU A 140 -4.47 16.20 3.57
C LEU A 140 -4.12 16.54 5.03
N LEU A 141 -4.33 15.60 5.95
CA LEU A 141 -4.00 15.78 7.36
C LEU A 141 -2.48 15.75 7.59
N HIS A 142 -1.77 14.88 6.88
CA HIS A 142 -0.31 14.83 6.83
C HIS A 142 0.27 16.18 6.45
N GLU A 143 -0.16 16.72 5.30
CA GLU A 143 0.38 17.99 4.80
C GLU A 143 0.02 19.18 5.69
N ALA A 144 -1.16 19.15 6.31
CA ALA A 144 -1.54 20.13 7.32
C ALA A 144 -0.55 20.15 8.50
N ARG A 145 0.00 18.99 8.88
CA ARG A 145 0.96 18.90 9.99
C ARG A 145 2.28 19.62 9.70
N HIS A 146 2.72 19.67 8.45
CA HIS A 146 3.93 20.41 8.05
C HIS A 146 3.83 21.92 8.33
N VAL A 147 2.61 22.48 8.37
CA VAL A 147 2.35 23.88 8.77
C VAL A 147 2.79 24.16 10.21
N ASP A 148 2.70 23.16 11.09
CA ASP A 148 3.11 23.27 12.50
C ASP A 148 4.63 23.15 12.68
N GLY A 149 5.41 22.99 11.60
CA GLY A 149 6.87 22.90 11.64
C GLY A 149 7.42 21.52 12.00
N TYR A 150 6.74 20.45 11.56
CA TYR A 150 7.16 19.05 11.76
C TYR A 150 7.76 18.45 10.49
N PRO A 151 9.04 18.73 10.17
CA PRO A 151 9.67 18.17 8.98
C PRO A 151 9.93 16.67 9.14
N HIS A 152 10.07 15.99 8.01
CA HIS A 152 10.60 14.64 7.98
C HIS A 152 12.12 14.59 8.18
N VAL A 153 12.59 13.42 8.59
CA VAL A 153 14.01 13.05 8.70
C VAL A 153 14.36 12.00 7.65
N THR A 154 15.65 11.75 7.48
CA THR A 154 16.14 10.65 6.65
C THR A 154 15.74 9.31 7.26
N CYS A 155 15.22 8.42 6.43
CA CYS A 155 14.92 7.05 6.83
C CYS A 155 16.21 6.26 7.05
N GLU A 156 16.36 5.58 8.19
CA GLU A 156 17.58 4.82 8.52
C GLU A 156 17.52 3.34 8.08
N ALA A 157 16.32 2.81 7.82
CA ALA A 157 16.10 1.40 7.51
C ALA A 157 14.79 1.20 6.71
N GLY A 158 14.52 -0.05 6.33
CA GLY A 158 13.32 -0.43 5.58
C GLY A 158 13.45 -0.16 4.08
N PRO A 159 12.35 -0.29 3.32
CA PRO A 159 12.33 -0.02 1.87
C PRO A 159 12.84 1.39 1.54
N LEU A 160 12.48 2.37 2.36
CA LEU A 160 12.85 3.78 2.22
C LEU A 160 14.23 4.13 2.80
N GLY A 161 15.04 3.16 3.23
CA GLY A 161 16.34 3.43 3.86
C GLY A 161 17.25 4.32 3.00
N GLY A 162 17.70 5.44 3.56
CA GLY A 162 18.48 6.47 2.86
C GLY A 162 17.66 7.58 2.21
N SER A 163 16.33 7.45 2.13
CA SER A 163 15.45 8.50 1.61
C SER A 163 15.46 9.71 2.54
N GLU A 164 16.03 10.83 2.08
CA GLU A 164 15.99 12.10 2.80
C GLU A 164 14.57 12.64 2.88
N GLY A 165 14.15 13.09 4.07
CA GLY A 165 12.81 13.63 4.27
C GLY A 165 11.66 12.62 4.07
N GLY A 166 11.94 11.31 4.20
CA GLY A 166 10.97 10.25 3.98
C GLY A 166 10.30 9.67 5.24
N CYS A 167 10.79 10.01 6.44
CA CYS A 167 10.37 9.38 7.68
C CYS A 167 10.10 10.36 8.83
N ASP A 168 9.29 9.94 9.79
CA ASP A 168 9.27 10.51 11.14
C ASP A 168 10.28 9.75 12.03
N PRO A 169 10.92 10.38 13.04
CA PRO A 169 11.83 9.67 13.94
C PRO A 169 11.17 8.52 14.70
N ASP A 170 9.97 8.75 15.22
CA ASP A 170 9.12 7.77 15.89
C ASP A 170 7.69 8.33 16.03
N VAL A 171 6.74 7.53 16.51
CA VAL A 171 5.36 7.99 16.72
C VAL A 171 5.23 9.02 17.84
N LYS A 172 6.13 9.02 18.84
CA LYS A 172 6.11 9.97 19.96
C LYS A 172 6.52 11.38 19.52
N TYR A 173 7.25 11.49 18.40
CA TYR A 173 7.54 12.75 17.74
C TYR A 173 6.26 13.49 17.29
N ARG A 174 5.17 12.75 17.03
CA ARG A 174 3.88 13.29 16.56
C ARG A 174 4.05 14.13 15.28
N GLY A 175 4.89 13.65 14.37
CA GLY A 175 5.11 14.25 13.05
C GLY A 175 3.97 13.97 12.07
N SER A 176 4.19 14.29 10.80
CA SER A 176 3.16 14.21 9.76
C SER A 176 2.71 12.78 9.48
N TYR A 177 3.63 11.81 9.48
CA TYR A 177 3.27 10.39 9.37
C TYR A 177 2.59 9.85 10.63
N ALA A 178 2.89 10.40 11.82
CA ALA A 178 2.14 10.04 13.03
C ALA A 178 0.67 10.52 12.98
N VAL A 179 0.40 11.69 12.40
CA VAL A 179 -0.98 12.18 12.16
C VAL A 179 -1.71 11.25 11.18
N GLU A 180 -1.05 10.92 10.08
CA GLU A 180 -1.56 10.00 9.06
C GLU A 180 -1.87 8.61 9.64
N LEU A 181 -0.93 8.04 10.39
CA LEU A 181 -1.12 6.77 11.11
C LEU A 181 -2.34 6.82 12.05
N GLY A 182 -2.45 7.91 12.82
CA GLY A 182 -3.55 8.11 13.76
C GLY A 182 -4.92 8.23 13.08
N TYR A 183 -4.99 8.78 11.87
CA TYR A 183 -6.21 8.79 11.06
C TYR A 183 -6.56 7.37 10.59
N TYR A 184 -5.62 6.66 9.97
CA TYR A 184 -5.85 5.30 9.50
C TYR A 184 -6.30 4.36 10.63
N ALA A 185 -5.62 4.42 11.78
CA ALA A 185 -5.96 3.61 12.95
C ALA A 185 -7.38 3.89 13.45
N ARG A 186 -7.81 5.16 13.47
CA ARG A 186 -9.19 5.51 13.85
C ARG A 186 -10.23 5.03 12.87
N VAL A 187 -9.99 5.18 11.57
CA VAL A 187 -10.91 4.66 10.54
C VAL A 187 -11.05 3.14 10.67
N ALA A 188 -9.93 2.43 10.77
CA ALA A 188 -9.91 0.98 10.87
C ALA A 188 -10.60 0.46 12.14
N LEU A 189 -10.26 1.02 13.31
CA LEU A 189 -10.67 0.49 14.61
C LEU A 189 -11.98 1.09 15.12
N ASN A 190 -12.18 2.38 14.92
CA ASN A 190 -13.27 3.15 15.57
C ASN A 190 -14.29 3.70 14.56
N GLY A 191 -14.06 3.58 13.26
CA GLY A 191 -14.96 4.10 12.23
C GLY A 191 -16.33 3.39 12.23
N LYS A 192 -17.42 4.16 12.36
CA LYS A 192 -18.81 3.67 12.41
C LYS A 192 -19.47 3.57 11.04
N ASN A 193 -19.38 4.63 10.26
CA ASN A 193 -20.09 4.80 8.99
C ASN A 193 -19.17 4.66 7.77
N PHE A 194 -18.04 3.96 7.94
CA PHE A 194 -17.12 3.66 6.85
C PHE A 194 -17.43 2.30 6.25
N HIS A 195 -17.38 2.22 4.92
CA HIS A 195 -17.50 0.95 4.21
C HIS A 195 -16.41 -0.05 4.69
N PRO A 196 -16.72 -1.35 4.85
CA PRO A 196 -15.74 -2.34 5.34
C PRO A 196 -14.42 -2.34 4.58
N ALA A 197 -14.48 -2.19 3.25
CA ALA A 197 -13.27 -2.13 2.44
C ALA A 197 -12.44 -0.85 2.64
N PHE A 198 -13.08 0.28 2.96
CA PHE A 198 -12.37 1.51 3.33
C PHE A 198 -11.65 1.33 4.67
N LYS A 199 -12.27 0.62 5.63
CA LYS A 199 -11.64 0.27 6.92
C LYS A 199 -10.48 -0.71 6.76
N ALA A 200 -10.63 -1.71 5.89
CA ALA A 200 -9.57 -2.66 5.57
C ALA A 200 -8.36 -1.96 4.95
N LEU A 201 -8.60 -1.13 3.93
CA LEU A 201 -7.58 -0.31 3.30
C LEU A 201 -6.89 0.62 4.31
N ALA A 202 -7.64 1.28 5.19
CA ALA A 202 -7.08 2.10 6.27
C ALA A 202 -6.14 1.29 7.17
N ARG A 203 -6.55 0.08 7.60
CA ARG A 203 -5.66 -0.78 8.40
C ARG A 203 -4.40 -1.13 7.64
N SER A 204 -4.52 -1.57 6.40
CA SER A 204 -3.36 -2.01 5.62
C SER A 204 -2.39 -0.85 5.38
N SER A 205 -2.91 0.35 5.09
CA SER A 205 -2.12 1.58 5.00
C SER A 205 -1.45 1.93 6.33
N ALA A 206 -2.13 1.79 7.48
CA ALA A 206 -1.52 2.02 8.80
C ALA A 206 -0.30 1.12 9.04
N VAL A 207 -0.42 -0.18 8.74
CA VAL A 207 0.67 -1.14 8.94
C VAL A 207 1.83 -0.85 7.98
N ALA A 208 1.54 -0.61 6.70
CA ALA A 208 2.56 -0.24 5.72
C ALA A 208 3.33 1.01 6.16
N LEU A 209 2.62 2.04 6.62
CA LEU A 209 3.20 3.29 7.10
C LEU A 209 4.09 3.08 8.34
N MET A 210 3.67 2.22 9.28
CA MET A 210 4.48 1.88 10.46
C MET A 210 5.81 1.20 10.10
N GLU A 211 5.83 0.42 9.02
CA GLU A 211 7.04 -0.27 8.55
C GLU A 211 7.98 0.62 7.76
N GLN A 212 7.44 1.57 7.00
CA GLN A 212 8.18 2.29 5.97
C GLN A 212 8.59 3.70 6.42
N ASN A 213 7.75 4.40 7.18
CA ASN A 213 7.88 5.84 7.39
C ASN A 213 8.26 6.24 8.82
N PHE A 214 8.74 5.30 9.64
CA PHE A 214 9.27 5.58 10.96
C PHE A 214 10.68 5.00 11.13
N VAL A 215 11.63 5.83 11.56
CA VAL A 215 13.00 5.39 11.86
C VAL A 215 13.00 4.33 12.96
N ARG A 216 12.25 4.59 14.05
CA ARG A 216 12.02 3.62 15.13
C ARG A 216 10.60 3.14 15.04
N ASN A 217 10.43 1.93 14.50
CA ASN A 217 9.12 1.34 14.31
C ASN A 217 8.38 1.22 15.66
N PRO A 218 7.18 1.82 15.79
CA PRO A 218 6.37 1.76 17.01
C PRO A 218 5.80 0.37 17.32
N ALA A 219 5.76 -0.57 16.37
CA ALA A 219 5.20 -1.91 16.59
C ALA A 219 6.30 -2.95 16.83
N PRO A 220 6.30 -3.65 17.98
CA PRO A 220 6.81 -5.00 17.99
C PRO A 220 5.88 -5.86 17.11
N PRO A 221 6.40 -6.63 16.14
CA PRO A 221 5.59 -7.58 15.40
C PRO A 221 5.12 -8.64 16.39
N LYS A 222 3.87 -8.54 16.87
CA LYS A 222 3.19 -9.74 17.35
C LYS A 222 2.71 -10.46 16.11
N GLU A 223 3.50 -11.42 15.66
CA GLU A 223 3.11 -12.37 14.62
C GLU A 223 1.78 -13.01 15.04
N ARG A 224 0.70 -12.62 14.39
CA ARG A 224 -0.56 -13.36 14.45
C ARG A 224 -0.63 -14.14 13.16
N LEU A 225 -0.46 -15.44 13.29
CA LEU A 225 -0.42 -16.38 12.17
C LEU A 225 -1.86 -16.66 11.72
N ALA A 226 -2.17 -16.38 10.47
CA ALA A 226 -3.36 -16.93 9.84
C ALA A 226 -3.05 -18.33 9.30
N PHE A 227 -3.91 -19.31 9.56
CA PHE A 227 -3.81 -20.65 8.97
C PHE A 227 -4.95 -20.83 7.98
N LEU A 228 -4.66 -20.89 6.69
CA LEU A 228 -5.66 -21.26 5.70
C LEU A 228 -5.86 -22.78 5.75
N ASP A 229 -7.07 -23.23 6.07
CA ASP A 229 -7.45 -24.63 5.86
C ASP A 229 -7.91 -24.79 4.41
N LEU A 230 -7.03 -25.40 3.60
CA LEU A 230 -7.28 -25.63 2.17
C LEU A 230 -8.18 -26.84 1.92
N SER A 231 -8.55 -27.62 2.95
CA SER A 231 -9.30 -28.87 2.76
C SER A 231 -10.78 -28.65 2.39
N ASP A 232 -11.34 -27.49 2.75
CA ASP A 232 -12.72 -27.10 2.49
C ASP A 232 -12.87 -25.68 1.88
N GLY A 233 -11.75 -24.99 1.67
CA GLY A 233 -11.72 -23.63 1.13
C GLY A 233 -12.02 -22.53 2.15
N HIS A 234 -12.02 -22.83 3.45
CA HIS A 234 -12.30 -21.84 4.50
C HIS A 234 -11.02 -21.22 5.08
N LEU A 235 -11.07 -19.90 5.32
CA LEU A 235 -10.01 -19.19 6.03
C LEU A 235 -10.26 -19.24 7.53
N GLN A 236 -9.29 -19.75 8.28
CA GLN A 236 -9.28 -19.67 9.73
C GLN A 236 -8.16 -18.75 10.20
N LEU A 237 -8.49 -17.83 11.10
CA LEU A 237 -7.50 -16.96 11.70
C LEU A 237 -7.19 -17.42 13.10
N PHE A 238 -5.92 -17.60 13.39
CA PHE A 238 -5.47 -17.81 14.74
C PHE A 238 -5.01 -16.48 15.34
N ASP A 239 -5.74 -15.98 16.33
CA ASP A 239 -5.42 -14.69 16.97
C ASP A 239 -4.32 -14.78 18.05
N GLY A 240 -3.69 -15.96 18.16
CA GLY A 240 -2.75 -16.32 19.21
C GLY A 240 -3.40 -17.10 20.36
N THR A 241 -4.73 -17.20 20.40
CA THR A 241 -5.44 -17.95 21.46
C THR A 241 -6.59 -18.79 20.91
N ASN A 242 -7.35 -18.29 19.95
CA ASN A 242 -8.49 -18.99 19.35
C ASN A 242 -8.42 -18.99 17.83
N PHE A 243 -8.99 -20.02 17.22
CA PHE A 243 -9.33 -20.00 15.82
C PHE A 243 -10.66 -19.26 15.64
N LYS A 244 -10.68 -18.27 14.75
CA LYS A 244 -11.89 -17.61 14.26
C LYS A 244 -12.11 -18.03 12.82
N GLU A 245 -13.21 -18.73 12.57
CA GLU A 245 -13.64 -19.08 11.23
C GLU A 245 -14.08 -17.80 10.50
N HIS A 246 -13.38 -17.46 9.42
CA HIS A 246 -13.78 -16.41 8.51
C HIS A 246 -14.46 -17.05 7.30
N ARG A 247 -15.80 -16.94 7.26
CA ARG A 247 -16.65 -17.50 6.19
C ARG A 247 -16.64 -16.68 4.90
N ALA A 248 -15.74 -15.72 4.79
CA ALA A 248 -15.57 -14.91 3.60
C ALA A 248 -14.84 -15.73 2.53
N THR A 249 -15.62 -16.56 1.83
CA THR A 249 -15.37 -17.07 0.48
C THR A 249 -14.25 -18.12 0.31
N ILE A 250 -14.57 -19.14 -0.48
CA ILE A 250 -13.64 -20.13 -1.01
C ILE A 250 -12.51 -19.38 -1.71
N VAL A 251 -11.31 -19.39 -1.13
CA VAL A 251 -10.12 -18.97 -1.86
C VAL A 251 -9.91 -20.05 -2.94
N PRO A 252 -9.95 -19.72 -4.24
CA PRO A 252 -9.56 -20.66 -5.26
C PRO A 252 -8.16 -21.17 -4.92
N ASP A 253 -7.89 -22.44 -5.21
CA ASP A 253 -6.52 -22.99 -5.17
C ASP A 253 -5.51 -21.93 -5.61
N GLY A 254 -4.43 -21.72 -4.86
CA GLY A 254 -3.48 -20.65 -5.14
C GLY A 254 -2.32 -20.56 -4.16
N LYS A 255 -1.31 -19.74 -4.48
CA LYS A 255 -0.19 -19.44 -3.58
C LYS A 255 -0.62 -18.30 -2.65
N LEU A 256 -0.55 -18.56 -1.35
CA LEU A 256 -0.73 -17.53 -0.33
C LEU A 256 0.60 -16.94 0.08
N ILE A 257 0.59 -15.64 0.30
CA ILE A 257 1.75 -14.90 0.76
C ILE A 257 1.29 -14.02 1.92
N ALA A 258 1.65 -14.43 3.14
CA ALA A 258 1.35 -13.66 4.34
C ALA A 258 2.10 -12.32 4.33
N ARG A 259 1.40 -11.26 4.72
CA ARG A 259 1.90 -9.90 4.91
C ARG A 259 1.45 -9.40 6.27
N ASN A 260 2.15 -8.41 6.81
CA ASN A 260 1.76 -7.82 8.09
C ASN A 260 0.39 -7.12 8.02
N TYR A 261 -0.05 -6.75 6.82
CA TYR A 261 -1.33 -6.08 6.54
C TYR A 261 -2.39 -6.95 5.86
N GLY A 262 -2.16 -8.26 5.69
CA GLY A 262 -3.15 -9.17 5.08
C GLY A 262 -2.52 -10.42 4.46
N ILE A 263 -3.30 -11.18 3.69
CA ILE A 263 -2.84 -12.35 2.94
C ILE A 263 -3.00 -12.04 1.47
N ALA A 264 -1.88 -11.88 0.76
CA ALA A 264 -1.92 -11.75 -0.68
C ALA A 264 -2.12 -13.14 -1.29
N VAL A 265 -3.08 -13.25 -2.20
CA VAL A 265 -3.42 -14.49 -2.88
C VAL A 265 -3.05 -14.35 -4.34
N LEU A 266 -2.25 -15.30 -4.81
CA LEU A 266 -2.00 -15.53 -6.22
C LEU A 266 -2.79 -16.77 -6.65
N PRO A 267 -3.87 -16.62 -7.45
CA PRO A 267 -4.67 -17.75 -7.89
C PRO A 267 -3.84 -18.79 -8.65
N ARG A 268 -4.19 -20.07 -8.51
CA ARG A 268 -3.61 -21.19 -9.30
C ARG A 268 -3.91 -21.02 -10.78
N ASP A 269 -5.13 -20.57 -11.07
CA ASP A 269 -5.46 -20.03 -12.38
C ASP A 269 -4.82 -18.65 -12.53
N ARG A 270 -3.58 -18.65 -13.03
CA ARG A 270 -2.78 -17.44 -13.23
C ARG A 270 -3.35 -16.50 -14.29
N ALA A 271 -4.43 -16.86 -14.94
CA ALA A 271 -5.18 -15.94 -15.78
C ALA A 271 -5.96 -14.88 -14.94
N GLN A 272 -6.19 -15.16 -13.65
CA GLN A 272 -6.86 -14.25 -12.72
C GLN A 272 -5.90 -13.23 -12.09
N ASN A 273 -6.45 -12.08 -11.67
CA ASN A 273 -5.71 -11.08 -10.91
C ASN A 273 -5.42 -11.58 -9.49
N SER A 274 -4.28 -11.18 -8.94
CA SER A 274 -3.99 -11.33 -7.51
C SER A 274 -4.83 -10.38 -6.67
N TRP A 275 -5.17 -10.78 -5.45
CA TRP A 275 -5.95 -9.97 -4.49
C TRP A 275 -5.37 -10.05 -3.07
N LEU A 276 -5.78 -9.12 -2.19
CA LEU A 276 -5.45 -9.13 -0.77
C LEU A 276 -6.71 -9.52 0.01
N VAL A 277 -6.59 -10.53 0.84
CA VAL A 277 -7.56 -10.81 1.89
C VAL A 277 -7.12 -10.04 3.11
N ASP A 278 -7.98 -9.16 3.60
CA ASP A 278 -7.77 -8.55 4.90
C ASP A 278 -8.51 -9.36 5.96
N PRO A 279 -7.78 -10.20 6.72
CA PRO A 279 -8.39 -11.22 7.54
C PRO A 279 -9.30 -10.63 8.63
N TYR A 280 -9.05 -9.41 9.13
CA TYR A 280 -9.89 -8.84 10.19
C TYR A 280 -10.87 -7.75 9.77
N ALA A 281 -11.15 -7.60 8.48
CA ALA A 281 -12.22 -6.72 8.00
C ALA A 281 -13.35 -7.49 7.31
N ASP A 282 -13.25 -8.82 7.22
CA ASP A 282 -14.18 -9.64 6.42
C ASP A 282 -14.34 -9.10 4.99
N ALA A 283 -13.28 -8.46 4.47
CA ALA A 283 -13.33 -7.71 3.23
C ALA A 283 -12.30 -8.23 2.24
N PHE A 284 -12.76 -8.43 1.00
CA PHE A 284 -11.89 -8.55 -0.16
C PHE A 284 -11.59 -7.15 -0.67
N LEU A 285 -10.30 -6.87 -0.85
CA LEU A 285 -9.89 -5.67 -1.54
C LEU A 285 -9.64 -6.05 -3.00
N SER A 286 -10.29 -5.36 -3.93
CA SER A 286 -10.14 -5.63 -5.36
C SER A 286 -8.70 -5.34 -5.80
N PRO A 287 -8.20 -6.00 -6.86
CA PRO A 287 -6.85 -5.77 -7.39
C PRO A 287 -6.57 -4.29 -7.68
N ASP A 288 -7.56 -3.58 -8.20
CA ASP A 288 -7.48 -2.17 -8.57
C ASP A 288 -7.30 -1.26 -7.34
N LEU A 289 -7.88 -1.63 -6.20
CA LEU A 289 -7.77 -0.88 -4.95
C LEU A 289 -6.42 -1.09 -4.23
N LEU A 290 -5.70 -2.13 -4.64
CA LEU A 290 -4.60 -2.73 -3.90
C LEU A 290 -3.25 -2.62 -4.59
N GLU A 291 -3.15 -2.03 -5.78
CA GLU A 291 -1.87 -1.95 -6.49
C GLU A 291 -0.76 -1.31 -5.64
N SER A 292 -1.13 -0.35 -4.76
CA SER A 292 -0.22 0.27 -3.78
C SER A 292 0.17 -0.66 -2.64
N LEU A 293 -0.76 -1.46 -2.13
CA LEU A 293 -0.57 -2.30 -0.93
C LEU A 293 -0.02 -3.68 -1.20
N LEU A 294 -0.35 -4.31 -2.34
CA LEU A 294 0.15 -5.65 -2.64
C LEU A 294 1.68 -5.66 -2.86
N GLY A 295 2.31 -4.49 -3.01
CA GLY A 295 3.71 -4.36 -3.35
C GLY A 295 3.95 -4.57 -4.85
N THR A 296 5.13 -4.21 -5.31
CA THR A 296 5.46 -4.18 -6.74
C THR A 296 5.39 -5.53 -7.42
N THR A 297 5.61 -6.64 -6.71
CA THR A 297 5.57 -7.97 -7.32
C THR A 297 4.20 -8.29 -7.90
N PHE A 298 3.17 -8.03 -7.12
CA PHE A 298 1.79 -8.33 -7.48
C PHE A 298 1.23 -7.28 -8.45
N ARG A 299 1.62 -6.01 -8.29
CA ARG A 299 1.32 -4.96 -9.29
C ARG A 299 1.88 -5.34 -10.66
N ASN A 300 3.15 -5.73 -10.72
CA ASN A 300 3.79 -6.13 -11.96
C ASN A 300 3.14 -7.40 -12.54
N TYR A 301 2.73 -8.34 -11.69
CA TYR A 301 1.96 -9.50 -12.11
C TYR A 301 0.60 -9.12 -12.73
N ASN A 302 -0.18 -8.27 -12.06
CA ASN A 302 -1.50 -7.82 -12.54
C ASN A 302 -1.42 -6.97 -13.82
N LYS A 303 -0.28 -6.33 -14.10
CA LYS A 303 -0.04 -5.57 -15.33
C LYS A 303 0.35 -6.43 -16.53
N LEU A 304 0.73 -7.69 -16.33
CA LEU A 304 1.10 -8.57 -17.45
C LEU A 304 -0.11 -8.88 -18.34
N PRO A 305 0.11 -9.05 -19.65
CA PRO A 305 -0.90 -9.60 -20.55
C PRO A 305 -1.42 -10.94 -20.03
N PHE A 306 -2.72 -11.18 -20.22
CA PHE A 306 -3.39 -12.40 -19.78
C PHE A 306 -2.70 -13.68 -20.29
N ALA A 307 -2.13 -13.63 -21.50
CA ALA A 307 -1.40 -14.75 -22.10
C ALA A 307 -0.03 -15.05 -21.47
N GLU A 308 0.57 -14.10 -20.75
CA GLU A 308 1.91 -14.23 -20.17
C GLU A 308 1.87 -14.76 -18.74
N ARG A 309 0.85 -14.41 -17.96
CA ARG A 309 0.76 -14.78 -16.53
C ARG A 309 0.79 -16.29 -16.28
N PRO A 310 0.13 -17.15 -17.08
CA PRO A 310 0.22 -18.60 -16.93
C PRO A 310 1.64 -19.18 -17.05
N GLN A 311 2.56 -18.44 -17.68
CA GLN A 311 3.95 -18.88 -17.88
C GLN A 311 4.81 -18.68 -16.62
N ILE A 312 4.41 -17.82 -15.68
CA ILE A 312 5.14 -17.65 -14.42
C ILE A 312 4.94 -18.92 -13.62
N LEU A 313 5.99 -19.66 -13.29
CA LEU A 313 5.99 -20.85 -12.44
C LEU A 313 5.93 -20.54 -10.95
N ASP A 314 6.58 -19.47 -10.51
CA ASP A 314 6.55 -19.03 -9.12
C ASP A 314 6.86 -17.54 -8.96
N ILE A 315 6.44 -16.97 -7.85
CA ILE A 315 6.72 -15.58 -7.46
C ILE A 315 7.61 -15.56 -6.21
N LEU A 316 8.78 -14.95 -6.34
CA LEU A 316 9.67 -14.60 -5.24
C LEU A 316 9.27 -13.23 -4.71
N ASN A 317 8.99 -13.13 -3.41
CA ASN A 317 8.56 -11.86 -2.84
C ASN A 317 9.05 -11.70 -1.39
N ARG A 318 10.27 -11.16 -1.27
CA ARG A 318 10.89 -10.68 -0.04
C ARG A 318 10.99 -9.15 -0.09
N LEU A 319 11.12 -8.53 1.08
CA LEU A 319 11.28 -7.07 1.22
C LEU A 319 12.42 -6.51 0.35
N ASP A 320 13.52 -7.27 0.25
CA ASP A 320 14.75 -6.92 -0.45
C ASP A 320 14.86 -7.48 -1.87
N LEU A 321 14.04 -8.48 -2.22
CA LEU A 321 14.16 -9.20 -3.48
C LEU A 321 12.80 -9.69 -3.97
N GLN A 322 12.43 -9.25 -5.16
CA GLN A 322 11.25 -9.72 -5.85
C GLN A 322 11.66 -10.42 -7.15
N GLY A 323 10.84 -11.35 -7.62
CA GLY A 323 11.16 -12.04 -8.86
C GLY A 323 10.07 -12.97 -9.35
N ARG A 324 10.21 -13.36 -10.60
CA ARG A 324 9.33 -14.29 -11.31
C ARG A 324 10.16 -15.42 -11.85
N LEU A 325 9.76 -16.64 -11.54
CA LEU A 325 10.35 -17.84 -12.13
C LEU A 325 9.50 -18.25 -13.33
N TYR A 326 10.14 -18.56 -14.44
CA TYR A 326 9.55 -19.11 -15.67
C TYR A 326 10.20 -20.48 -15.96
N PRO A 327 9.66 -21.27 -16.91
CA PRO A 327 10.28 -22.54 -17.29
C PRO A 327 11.72 -22.38 -17.80
N ASP A 328 12.02 -21.26 -18.47
CA ASP A 328 13.25 -21.01 -19.19
C ASP A 328 14.07 -19.82 -18.66
N ARG A 329 13.58 -19.11 -17.64
CA ARG A 329 14.27 -17.93 -17.09
C ARG A 329 13.85 -17.59 -15.66
N VAL A 330 14.69 -16.80 -15.00
CA VAL A 330 14.34 -16.06 -13.79
C VAL A 330 14.40 -14.58 -14.11
N GLU A 331 13.36 -13.84 -13.74
CA GLU A 331 13.36 -12.39 -13.77
C GLU A 331 13.44 -11.88 -12.34
N LEU A 332 14.54 -11.19 -12.02
CA LEU A 332 14.71 -10.55 -10.71
C LEU A 332 14.35 -9.07 -10.83
N MET A 333 13.49 -8.62 -9.93
CA MET A 333 13.08 -7.23 -9.79
C MET A 333 13.59 -6.74 -8.45
N LEU A 334 14.42 -5.71 -8.49
CA LEU A 334 14.78 -4.99 -7.27
C LEU A 334 13.62 -4.07 -6.89
N HIS A 335 13.51 -3.74 -5.60
CA HIS A 335 12.46 -2.84 -5.10
C HIS A 335 12.52 -1.51 -5.87
N PRO A 336 11.38 -0.96 -6.35
CA PRO A 336 11.31 0.21 -7.24
C PRO A 336 11.89 1.50 -6.65
N GLU A 337 12.09 1.56 -5.34
CA GLU A 337 12.73 2.72 -4.68
C GLU A 337 14.24 2.80 -4.97
N MET A 338 14.81 1.79 -5.64
CA MET A 338 16.14 1.84 -6.27
C MET A 338 16.09 2.33 -7.74
N GLY A 339 14.97 2.93 -8.16
CA GLY A 339 14.66 3.29 -9.54
C GLY A 339 13.89 2.19 -10.27
N GLU A 340 13.26 2.52 -11.41
CA GLU A 340 12.75 1.51 -12.34
C GLU A 340 13.93 0.70 -12.89
N ILE A 341 14.30 -0.37 -12.20
CA ILE A 341 15.32 -1.29 -12.68
C ILE A 341 14.59 -2.27 -13.61
N GLU A 342 14.96 -2.25 -14.89
CA GLU A 342 14.51 -3.27 -15.84
C GLU A 342 14.77 -4.66 -15.22
N PRO A 343 13.79 -5.58 -15.25
CA PRO A 343 13.95 -6.90 -14.68
C PRO A 343 15.24 -7.53 -15.19
N THR A 344 16.14 -7.89 -14.28
CA THR A 344 17.36 -8.60 -14.68
C THR A 344 16.96 -10.00 -15.08
N ARG A 345 17.01 -10.27 -16.38
CA ARG A 345 16.72 -11.58 -16.96
C ARG A 345 17.94 -12.48 -16.85
N VAL A 346 17.72 -13.66 -16.26
CA VAL A 346 18.69 -14.75 -16.21
C VAL A 346 18.08 -15.93 -16.95
N ASP A 347 18.55 -16.20 -18.16
CA ASP A 347 18.13 -17.37 -18.93
C ASP A 347 18.65 -18.66 -18.26
N LEU A 348 17.81 -19.70 -18.26
CA LEU A 348 18.14 -21.01 -17.72
C LEU A 348 18.47 -21.97 -18.86
N ASP A 349 19.72 -22.41 -18.95
CA ASP A 349 20.17 -23.38 -19.93
C ASP A 349 19.39 -24.71 -19.76
N ALA A 350 19.11 -25.41 -20.86
CA ALA A 350 18.39 -26.69 -20.86
C ALA A 350 18.99 -27.81 -19.98
N LYS A 351 20.24 -27.65 -19.49
CA LYS A 351 20.90 -28.57 -18.55
C LYS A 351 20.61 -28.25 -17.07
N GLY A 352 19.89 -27.18 -16.75
CA GLY A 352 19.59 -26.69 -15.39
C GLY A 352 18.21 -27.07 -14.84
N LEU A 353 17.38 -27.77 -15.61
CA LEU A 353 15.97 -28.08 -15.28
C LEU A 353 15.75 -29.21 -14.24
N GLY A 354 16.80 -29.66 -13.55
CA GLY A 354 16.63 -30.53 -12.39
C GLY A 354 16.09 -29.71 -11.22
N LEU A 355 14.90 -30.06 -10.71
CA LEU A 355 14.22 -29.49 -9.54
C LEU A 355 15.09 -28.53 -8.71
N ILE A 356 14.92 -27.23 -8.93
CA ILE A 356 15.59 -26.21 -8.13
C ILE A 356 14.88 -26.14 -6.78
N GLY A 357 15.38 -26.90 -5.80
CA GLY A 357 15.06 -26.71 -4.39
C GLY A 357 15.87 -25.54 -3.84
N PHE A 358 15.27 -24.35 -3.77
CA PHE A 358 15.92 -23.20 -3.16
C PHE A 358 15.86 -23.29 -1.63
N ALA A 359 16.99 -23.60 -0.99
CA ALA A 359 17.23 -23.31 0.42
C ALA A 359 17.89 -21.93 0.53
N ALA A 360 17.10 -20.89 0.83
CA ALA A 360 17.65 -19.58 1.16
C ALA A 360 18.25 -19.65 2.58
N ALA A 361 19.54 -19.93 2.69
CA ALA A 361 20.27 -19.83 3.95
C ALA A 361 20.33 -18.35 4.40
N ASN A 362 20.13 -18.14 5.69
CA ASN A 362 20.09 -16.86 6.41
C ASN A 362 21.11 -15.82 5.90
N LEU A 363 20.63 -14.80 5.19
CA LEU A 363 21.30 -13.51 5.05
C LEU A 363 20.72 -12.57 6.11
N CYS A 364 21.25 -12.63 7.34
CA CYS A 364 21.02 -11.58 8.33
C CYS A 364 21.91 -10.39 7.98
N TRP A 365 21.32 -9.29 7.50
CA TRP A 365 22.02 -8.02 7.38
C TRP A 365 21.95 -7.30 8.75
N ARG A 366 23.11 -7.08 9.37
CA ARG A 366 23.29 -6.06 10.41
C ARG A 366 24.17 -4.96 9.81
N PRO A 367 23.75 -3.70 9.76
CA PRO A 367 24.64 -2.62 9.38
C PRO A 367 25.73 -2.47 10.46
N ASP A 368 26.99 -2.55 10.03
CA ASP A 368 28.16 -2.21 10.82
C ASP A 368 28.49 -0.74 10.51
N PRO A 369 28.44 0.20 11.47
CA PRO A 369 28.46 1.64 11.18
C PRO A 369 29.81 2.21 10.72
N PHE A 370 30.79 1.38 10.35
CA PHE A 370 32.19 1.81 10.15
C PHE A 370 32.82 1.54 8.78
N PHE A 371 32.09 1.09 7.75
CA PHE A 371 32.70 0.80 6.44
C PHE A 371 31.91 1.31 5.23
N GLY A 372 32.43 2.36 4.57
CA GLY A 372 32.32 2.67 3.12
C GLY A 372 30.94 2.62 2.44
N PRO A 373 30.86 2.92 1.13
CA PRO A 373 29.62 2.70 0.39
C PRO A 373 29.26 1.20 0.40
N PRO A 374 27.97 0.86 0.54
CA PRO A 374 27.54 -0.52 0.72
C PRO A 374 27.89 -1.37 -0.49
N LYS A 375 28.69 -2.42 -0.28
CA LYS A 375 28.89 -3.48 -1.28
C LYS A 375 27.73 -4.46 -1.18
N ILE A 376 26.87 -4.50 -2.19
CA ILE A 376 25.81 -5.53 -2.30
C ILE A 376 26.50 -6.90 -2.44
N PRO A 377 26.29 -7.86 -1.53
CA PRO A 377 26.86 -9.19 -1.69
C PRO A 377 26.28 -9.87 -2.94
N PRO A 378 27.07 -10.68 -3.67
CA PRO A 378 26.56 -11.39 -4.85
C PRO A 378 25.42 -12.33 -4.45
N VAL A 379 24.29 -12.24 -5.16
CA VAL A 379 23.17 -13.16 -4.98
C VAL A 379 23.64 -14.56 -5.41
N GLN A 380 23.51 -15.52 -4.50
CA GLN A 380 23.84 -16.92 -4.73
C GLN A 380 22.56 -17.71 -4.91
N LEU A 381 22.43 -18.38 -6.05
CA LEU A 381 21.33 -19.30 -6.35
C LEU A 381 21.84 -20.73 -6.20
N LEU A 382 21.15 -21.56 -5.42
CA LEU A 382 21.51 -22.97 -5.28
C LEU A 382 20.72 -23.79 -6.31
N GLY A 383 21.40 -24.37 -7.29
CA GLY A 383 20.79 -25.29 -8.25
C GLY A 383 20.91 -26.76 -7.84
N ALA A 384 20.22 -27.63 -8.57
CA ALA A 384 20.27 -29.07 -8.34
C ALA A 384 21.71 -29.62 -8.39
N GLY A 385 22.00 -30.55 -7.49
CA GLY A 385 23.33 -31.13 -7.31
C GLY A 385 24.29 -30.28 -6.47
N GLY A 386 23.80 -29.30 -5.71
CA GLY A 386 24.60 -28.49 -4.79
C GLY A 386 25.47 -27.44 -5.47
N LYS A 387 25.18 -27.12 -6.74
CA LYS A 387 25.91 -26.09 -7.49
C LYS A 387 25.43 -24.71 -7.07
N ILE A 388 26.37 -23.84 -6.72
CA ILE A 388 26.12 -22.43 -6.39
C ILE A 388 26.36 -21.60 -7.65
N TYR A 389 25.33 -20.91 -8.10
CA TYR A 389 25.40 -19.95 -9.20
C TYR A 389 25.56 -18.55 -8.60
N GLN A 390 26.65 -17.87 -8.94
CA GLN A 390 26.87 -16.48 -8.55
C GLN A 390 26.33 -15.56 -9.66
N VAL A 391 25.36 -14.72 -9.33
CA VAL A 391 24.93 -13.64 -10.23
C VAL A 391 26.01 -12.56 -10.22
N LYS A 392 26.88 -12.55 -11.23
CA LYS A 392 27.85 -11.47 -11.46
C LYS A 392 27.21 -10.41 -12.34
N GLY A 393 27.00 -9.19 -11.83
CA GLY A 393 26.61 -8.07 -12.69
C GLY A 393 25.61 -7.04 -12.15
N LEU A 394 25.20 -7.10 -10.88
CA LEU A 394 24.54 -5.95 -10.26
C LEU A 394 25.58 -4.84 -10.08
N ARG A 395 25.78 -4.01 -11.10
CA ARG A 395 26.70 -2.87 -11.03
C ARG A 395 26.17 -1.93 -9.95
N SER A 396 26.97 -1.72 -8.92
CA SER A 396 26.88 -0.49 -8.13
C SER A 396 26.90 0.68 -9.10
N PHE A 397 25.94 1.59 -9.00
CA PHE A 397 26.04 2.88 -9.67
C PHE A 397 27.35 3.53 -9.23
N GLU A 398 28.30 3.68 -10.14
CA GLU A 398 29.43 4.59 -9.94
C GLU A 398 28.88 6.00 -10.12
N GLU A 399 28.95 6.82 -9.07
CA GLU A 399 28.91 8.27 -9.22
C GLU A 399 30.02 8.64 -10.23
N LYS A 400 29.61 9.17 -11.38
CA LYS A 400 30.55 9.89 -12.24
C LYS A 400 30.78 11.28 -11.62
N PRO A 401 32.02 11.78 -11.62
CA PRO A 401 32.32 13.13 -11.18
C PRO A 401 31.60 14.19 -12.01
#